data_AF-A0A945L509-F1
#
_entry.id   AF-A0A945L509-F1
#
_cell.length_a   1.000
_cell.length_b   1.000
_cell.length_c   1.000
_cell.angle_alpha   90.00
_cell.angle_beta   90.00
_cell.angle_gamma   90.00
#
_symmetry.space_group_name_H-M   'P 1'
#
loop_
_entity.id
_entity.type
_entity.pdbx_description
1 polymer ?
#
loop_
_entity_poly.entity_id
_entity_poly.type
_entity_poly.pdbx_seq_one_letter_code
_entity_poly.pdbx_strand_id
1 'polypeptide(L)'
;FQPHRYSRTKSLKSELVDSLAEFDLVYLMDVYAASEELIPGGNGEDLYLACKEKIGDCRFFESDKLLISELLADCANGADSVVTFLGAGRTDVVGKRFAEELKFGDRRWGNFFYKLAPKASFQSRLRSNEPLARKTTLRVGGEAELYFEPSSIDELQVALRFCHEAGIPVYPLGRGSNLIVPDEGVSGMVIRLSHTAWKSLEDLGDGKIRLGAGMRIKELCGIACRKGLEGFEFLEGIPGSVGGALRMNAGAMGGWMFDVVESVRFATLDGNVIEASSAELEVGYRHCRELKTAIALDAVLKSTAIGQSETALREAIDVYQSKRKESQPREPSAGCIFKNPENESAGRLIEELGLKGTVVGGAEISETHGNFIINRGCATSGDVIELVKLARRVAMDRRSIELEPEALLYGGQWKEALS
;
A
#
# COMPACT_ATOMS: atom_id res chain seq x y z
N PHE A 1 -25.49 -20.91 -12.38
CA PHE A 1 -25.47 -19.50 -11.94
C PHE A 1 -25.91 -19.45 -10.48
N GLN A 2 -25.01 -19.19 -9.53
CA GLN A 2 -25.38 -19.05 -8.12
C GLN A 2 -26.09 -17.69 -7.92
N PRO A 3 -27.25 -17.63 -7.25
CA PRO A 3 -27.93 -16.36 -7.01
C PRO A 3 -27.18 -15.47 -6.02
N HIS A 4 -27.12 -14.15 -6.29
CA HIS A 4 -26.52 -13.13 -5.41
C HIS A 4 -27.54 -12.50 -4.45
N ARG A 5 -28.60 -13.23 -4.09
CA ARG A 5 -29.71 -12.73 -3.27
C ARG A 5 -30.29 -13.89 -2.45
N TYR A 6 -30.56 -13.66 -1.16
CA TYR A 6 -31.14 -14.67 -0.28
C TYR A 6 -32.52 -15.11 -0.75
N SER A 7 -33.33 -14.19 -1.26
CA SER A 7 -34.67 -14.48 -1.81
C SER A 7 -34.60 -15.47 -2.97
N ARG A 8 -33.62 -15.27 -3.87
CA ARG A 8 -33.45 -16.07 -5.07
C ARG A 8 -32.81 -17.43 -4.77
N THR A 9 -31.83 -17.46 -3.86
CA THR A 9 -31.27 -18.72 -3.33
C THR A 9 -32.35 -19.57 -2.70
N LYS A 10 -33.25 -18.96 -1.91
CA LYS A 10 -34.40 -19.68 -1.33
C LYS A 10 -35.34 -20.22 -2.41
N SER A 11 -35.69 -19.42 -3.42
CA SER A 11 -36.65 -19.82 -4.46
C SER A 11 -36.13 -20.91 -5.40
N LEU A 12 -34.83 -20.93 -5.69
CA LEU A 12 -34.20 -21.84 -6.65
C LEU A 12 -33.36 -22.93 -5.98
N LYS A 13 -33.53 -23.11 -4.66
CA LYS A 13 -32.67 -23.98 -3.86
C LYS A 13 -32.65 -25.40 -4.41
N SER A 14 -33.82 -25.95 -4.72
CA SER A 14 -33.93 -27.32 -5.21
C SER A 14 -33.20 -27.49 -6.54
N GLU A 15 -33.43 -26.60 -7.51
CA GLU A 15 -32.78 -26.70 -8.83
C GLU A 15 -31.25 -26.50 -8.75
N LEU A 16 -30.80 -25.64 -7.83
CA LEU A 16 -29.37 -25.44 -7.55
C LEU A 16 -28.73 -26.70 -6.98
N VAL A 17 -29.36 -27.32 -5.97
CA VAL A 17 -28.85 -28.56 -5.38
C VAL A 17 -28.83 -29.68 -6.43
N ASP A 18 -29.86 -29.78 -7.27
CA ASP A 18 -29.93 -30.77 -8.36
C ASP A 18 -28.79 -30.58 -9.36
N SER A 19 -28.49 -29.33 -9.73
CA SER A 19 -27.39 -29.01 -10.64
C SER A 19 -26.02 -29.29 -10.02
N LEU A 20 -25.87 -29.04 -8.72
CA LEU A 20 -24.62 -29.28 -7.99
C LEU A 20 -24.37 -30.77 -7.75
N ALA A 21 -25.40 -31.61 -7.76
CA ALA A 21 -25.28 -33.06 -7.61
C ALA A 21 -24.58 -33.76 -8.80
N GLU A 22 -24.33 -33.04 -9.90
CA GLU A 22 -23.51 -33.56 -11.01
C GLU A 22 -21.99 -33.47 -10.76
N PHE A 23 -21.57 -32.78 -9.70
CA PHE A 23 -20.16 -32.67 -9.33
C PHE A 23 -19.79 -33.71 -8.27
N ASP A 24 -18.61 -34.31 -8.42
CA ASP A 24 -18.10 -35.31 -7.45
C ASP A 24 -17.84 -34.72 -6.06
N LEU A 25 -17.51 -33.42 -6.00
CA LEU A 25 -17.22 -32.71 -4.76
C LEU A 25 -17.69 -31.25 -4.86
N VAL A 26 -18.45 -30.80 -3.86
CA VAL A 26 -19.05 -29.47 -3.87
C VAL A 26 -18.53 -28.61 -2.71
N TYR A 27 -17.92 -27.48 -3.06
CA TYR A 27 -17.47 -26.47 -2.12
C TYR A 27 -18.41 -25.27 -2.17
N LEU A 28 -18.98 -24.92 -1.02
CA LEU A 28 -19.88 -23.79 -0.88
C LEU A 28 -19.25 -22.70 -0.04
N MET A 29 -19.56 -21.46 -0.41
CA MET A 29 -19.29 -20.25 0.37
C MET A 29 -20.60 -19.52 0.60
N ASP A 30 -20.59 -18.57 1.53
CA ASP A 30 -21.81 -17.85 1.85
C ASP A 30 -22.35 -17.01 0.67
N VAL A 31 -23.65 -16.77 0.69
CA VAL A 31 -24.35 -15.98 -0.31
C VAL A 31 -24.14 -14.51 -0.02
N TYR A 32 -23.55 -13.79 -0.97
CA TYR A 32 -23.48 -12.33 -0.93
C TYR A 32 -24.89 -11.74 -0.98
N ALA A 33 -25.32 -11.11 0.11
CA ALA A 33 -26.62 -10.48 0.24
C ALA A 33 -26.61 -9.14 -0.52
N ALA A 34 -26.87 -9.15 -1.82
CA ALA A 34 -26.97 -7.90 -2.59
C ALA A 34 -28.18 -7.07 -2.15
N SER A 35 -27.99 -6.29 -1.08
CA SER A 35 -28.96 -5.37 -0.49
C SER A 35 -30.22 -6.04 0.10
N GLU A 36 -30.12 -7.29 0.57
CA GLU A 36 -31.20 -7.99 1.29
C GLU A 36 -30.78 -8.26 2.74
N GLU A 37 -31.72 -8.10 3.68
CA GLU A 37 -31.56 -8.68 5.01
C GLU A 37 -31.65 -10.21 4.92
N LEU A 38 -31.03 -10.89 5.89
CA LEU A 38 -31.00 -12.35 5.97
C LEU A 38 -32.43 -12.93 5.92
N ILE A 39 -32.70 -13.76 4.90
CA ILE A 39 -33.97 -14.47 4.76
C ILE A 39 -33.78 -15.92 5.23
N PRO A 40 -34.53 -16.39 6.25
CA PRO A 40 -34.48 -17.79 6.68
C PRO A 40 -34.77 -18.75 5.52
N GLY A 41 -33.89 -19.73 5.33
CA GLY A 41 -33.92 -20.68 4.22
C GLY A 41 -33.22 -20.17 2.96
N GLY A 42 -32.57 -19.01 2.98
CA GLY A 42 -31.97 -18.37 1.81
C GLY A 42 -30.45 -18.18 1.86
N ASN A 43 -29.79 -18.47 2.98
CA ASN A 43 -28.35 -18.23 3.14
C ASN A 43 -27.49 -19.41 2.65
N GLY A 44 -26.16 -19.26 2.73
CA GLY A 44 -25.23 -20.29 2.32
C GLY A 44 -25.29 -21.55 3.18
N GLU A 45 -25.54 -21.42 4.49
CA GLU A 45 -25.67 -22.55 5.42
C GLU A 45 -26.92 -23.40 5.10
N ASP A 46 -28.04 -22.75 4.81
CA ASP A 46 -29.29 -23.38 4.41
C ASP A 46 -29.17 -24.13 3.06
N LEU A 47 -28.31 -23.64 2.17
CA LEU A 47 -27.99 -24.32 0.92
C LEU A 47 -27.04 -25.49 1.17
N TYR A 48 -26.05 -25.31 2.05
CA TYR A 48 -25.10 -26.34 2.45
C TYR A 48 -25.80 -27.56 3.06
N LEU A 49 -26.73 -27.36 3.99
CA LEU A 49 -27.46 -28.46 4.61
C LEU A 49 -28.24 -29.28 3.55
N ALA A 50 -28.86 -28.60 2.59
CA ALA A 50 -29.57 -29.27 1.49
C ALA A 50 -28.63 -30.03 0.53
N CYS A 51 -27.48 -29.44 0.20
CA CYS A 51 -26.45 -30.13 -0.60
C CYS A 51 -25.86 -31.32 0.14
N LYS A 52 -25.59 -31.21 1.45
CA LYS A 52 -25.03 -32.29 2.25
C LYS A 52 -25.95 -33.50 2.32
N GLU A 53 -27.26 -33.27 2.46
CA GLU A 53 -28.26 -34.34 2.47
C GLU A 53 -28.30 -35.12 1.14
N LYS A 54 -28.11 -34.44 0.01
CA LYS A 54 -28.27 -35.03 -1.33
C LYS A 54 -26.98 -35.53 -1.98
N ILE A 55 -25.86 -34.84 -1.77
CA ILE A 55 -24.59 -35.06 -2.49
C ILE A 55 -23.58 -35.82 -1.60
N GLY A 56 -23.75 -35.78 -0.27
CA GLY A 56 -22.86 -36.43 0.69
C GLY A 56 -21.54 -35.67 0.88
N ASP A 57 -20.74 -35.56 -0.18
CA ASP A 57 -19.45 -34.85 -0.18
C ASP A 57 -19.63 -33.37 -0.56
N CYS A 58 -20.17 -32.62 0.41
CA CYS A 58 -20.31 -31.17 0.34
C CYS A 58 -19.63 -30.52 1.55
N ARG A 59 -18.93 -29.40 1.33
CA ARG A 59 -18.18 -28.65 2.35
C ARG A 59 -18.54 -27.15 2.27
N PHE A 60 -18.50 -26.46 3.40
CA PHE A 60 -18.81 -25.04 3.51
C PHE A 60 -17.63 -24.26 4.12
N PHE A 61 -17.30 -23.10 3.55
CA PHE A 61 -16.15 -22.29 3.94
C PHE A 61 -16.53 -20.83 4.16
N GLU A 62 -16.02 -20.26 5.24
CA GLU A 62 -16.22 -18.85 5.61
C GLU A 62 -15.16 -17.91 5.00
N SER A 63 -14.09 -18.46 4.40
CA SER A 63 -13.04 -17.64 3.77
C SER A 63 -12.42 -18.31 2.55
N ASP A 64 -12.02 -17.47 1.58
CA ASP A 64 -11.34 -17.89 0.35
C ASP A 64 -10.06 -18.67 0.66
N LYS A 65 -9.33 -18.30 1.73
CA LYS A 65 -8.07 -18.93 2.11
C LYS A 65 -8.25 -20.40 2.51
N LEU A 66 -9.26 -20.69 3.33
CA LEU A 66 -9.55 -22.06 3.76
C LEU A 66 -10.08 -22.89 2.59
N LEU A 67 -10.95 -22.30 1.76
CA LEU A 67 -11.45 -22.92 0.55
C LEU A 67 -10.31 -23.35 -0.39
N ILE A 68 -9.40 -22.43 -0.71
CA ILE A 68 -8.27 -22.71 -1.62
C ILE A 68 -7.34 -23.77 -1.04
N SER A 69 -7.04 -23.70 0.26
CA SER A 69 -6.19 -24.70 0.92
C SER A 69 -6.75 -26.11 0.80
N GLU A 70 -8.06 -26.27 1.02
CA GLU A 70 -8.72 -27.56 0.94
C GLU A 70 -8.82 -28.07 -0.51
N LEU A 71 -9.20 -27.19 -1.45
CA LEU A 71 -9.21 -27.50 -2.89
C LEU A 71 -7.84 -28.01 -3.38
N LEU A 72 -6.75 -27.37 -2.95
CA LEU A 72 -5.40 -27.79 -3.31
C LEU A 72 -5.06 -29.17 -2.73
N ALA A 73 -5.47 -29.46 -1.49
CA ALA A 73 -5.26 -30.76 -0.86
C ALA A 73 -5.99 -31.88 -1.62
N ASP A 74 -7.24 -31.63 -2.02
CA ASP A 74 -8.02 -32.62 -2.76
C ASP A 74 -7.52 -32.81 -4.19
N CYS A 75 -7.11 -31.73 -4.87
CA CYS A 75 -6.48 -31.83 -6.19
C CYS A 75 -5.10 -32.50 -6.16
N ALA A 76 -4.37 -32.44 -5.04
CA ALA A 76 -3.06 -33.08 -4.90
C ALA A 76 -3.13 -34.63 -4.89
N ASN A 77 -4.30 -35.21 -4.65
CA ASN A 77 -4.51 -36.65 -4.58
C ASN A 77 -4.48 -37.38 -5.95
N GLY A 78 -4.09 -36.69 -7.04
CA GLY A 78 -3.61 -37.34 -8.27
C GLY A 78 -4.65 -37.75 -9.30
N ALA A 79 -5.87 -37.18 -9.26
CA ALA A 79 -6.88 -37.36 -10.31
C ALA A 79 -6.82 -36.22 -11.34
N ASP A 80 -6.98 -36.54 -12.64
CA ASP A 80 -7.24 -35.54 -13.69
C ASP A 80 -8.56 -34.82 -13.37
N SER A 81 -8.45 -33.66 -12.75
CA SER A 81 -9.58 -32.94 -12.15
C SER A 81 -9.93 -31.67 -12.93
N VAL A 82 -11.22 -31.40 -13.10
CA VAL A 82 -11.71 -30.13 -13.62
C VAL A 82 -12.33 -29.33 -12.48
N VAL A 83 -11.70 -28.22 -12.10
CA VAL A 83 -12.21 -27.32 -11.05
C VAL A 83 -13.00 -26.19 -11.69
N THR A 84 -14.26 -26.05 -11.31
CA THR A 84 -15.15 -24.99 -11.81
C THR A 84 -15.50 -24.00 -10.71
N PHE A 85 -15.13 -22.73 -10.88
CA PHE A 85 -15.53 -21.65 -9.99
C PHE A 85 -16.80 -20.99 -10.52
N LEU A 86 -17.89 -21.02 -9.75
CA LEU A 86 -19.19 -20.52 -10.17
C LEU A 86 -19.84 -19.68 -9.06
N GLY A 87 -20.14 -18.43 -9.36
CA GLY A 87 -20.68 -17.49 -8.39
C GLY A 87 -20.90 -16.11 -8.97
N ALA A 88 -21.52 -15.24 -8.18
CA ALA A 88 -21.75 -13.83 -8.52
C ALA A 88 -20.83 -12.87 -7.74
N GLY A 89 -19.81 -13.42 -7.07
CA GLY A 89 -18.75 -12.68 -6.37
C GLY A 89 -17.42 -12.71 -7.13
N ARG A 90 -16.30 -12.60 -6.40
CA ARG A 90 -14.93 -12.52 -6.95
C ARG A 90 -14.38 -13.88 -7.42
N THR A 91 -15.19 -14.69 -8.10
CA THR A 91 -14.80 -16.06 -8.50
C THR A 91 -13.62 -16.08 -9.47
N ASP A 92 -13.44 -15.02 -10.27
CA ASP A 92 -12.29 -14.85 -11.14
C ASP A 92 -10.98 -14.64 -10.36
N VAL A 93 -11.03 -13.88 -9.25
CA VAL A 93 -9.88 -13.64 -8.38
C VAL A 93 -9.51 -14.90 -7.62
N VAL A 94 -10.51 -15.57 -7.01
CA VAL A 94 -10.31 -16.82 -6.27
C VAL A 94 -9.77 -17.92 -7.19
N GLY A 95 -10.34 -18.05 -8.40
CA GLY A 95 -9.88 -19.03 -9.39
C GLY A 95 -8.46 -18.77 -9.89
N LYS A 96 -8.08 -17.51 -10.14
CA LYS A 96 -6.69 -17.15 -10.48
C LYS A 96 -5.73 -17.49 -9.35
N ARG A 97 -6.09 -17.14 -8.10
CA ARG A 97 -5.27 -17.44 -6.93
C ARG A 97 -5.09 -18.95 -6.73
N PHE A 98 -6.15 -19.74 -6.86
CA PHE A 98 -6.06 -21.20 -6.83
C PHE A 98 -5.14 -21.74 -7.95
N ALA A 99 -5.32 -21.28 -9.19
CA ALA A 99 -4.48 -21.72 -10.32
C ALA A 99 -3.00 -21.37 -10.10
N GLU A 100 -2.72 -20.21 -9.52
CA GLU A 100 -1.37 -19.80 -9.13
C GLU A 100 -0.80 -20.67 -8.00
N GLU A 101 -1.56 -20.91 -6.94
CA GLU A 101 -1.13 -21.77 -5.82
C GLU A 101 -0.99 -23.24 -6.25
N LEU A 102 -1.80 -23.73 -7.19
CA LEU A 102 -1.67 -25.07 -7.76
C LEU A 102 -0.42 -25.19 -8.65
N LYS A 103 -0.19 -24.18 -9.50
CA LYS A 103 0.95 -24.16 -10.43
C LYS A 103 2.28 -23.94 -9.72
N PHE A 104 2.28 -23.16 -8.64
CA PHE A 104 3.49 -22.70 -8.00
C PHE A 104 3.66 -23.18 -6.56
N GLY A 105 2.59 -23.38 -5.78
CA GLY A 105 2.59 -23.92 -4.42
C GLY A 105 3.75 -23.43 -3.53
N ASP A 106 4.28 -24.33 -2.70
CA ASP A 106 5.52 -24.16 -1.92
C ASP A 106 6.78 -23.91 -2.79
N ARG A 107 6.66 -24.09 -4.12
CA ARG A 107 7.75 -23.91 -5.09
C ARG A 107 7.79 -22.51 -5.71
N ARG A 108 6.78 -21.65 -5.47
CA ARG A 108 6.73 -20.25 -5.95
C ARG A 108 8.01 -19.54 -5.55
N TRP A 109 8.38 -19.67 -4.28
CA TRP A 109 9.60 -19.09 -3.75
C TRP A 109 10.84 -19.91 -4.09
N GLY A 110 10.74 -21.23 -4.19
CA GLY A 110 11.87 -22.08 -4.63
C GLY A 110 12.48 -21.63 -5.96
N ASN A 111 11.64 -21.28 -6.95
CA ASN A 111 12.11 -20.75 -8.24
C ASN A 111 12.69 -19.32 -8.10
N PHE A 112 12.08 -18.47 -7.27
CA PHE A 112 12.64 -17.15 -6.96
C PHE A 112 14.03 -17.27 -6.31
N PHE A 113 14.18 -18.11 -5.28
CA PHE A 113 15.46 -18.36 -4.62
C PHE A 113 16.48 -18.93 -5.60
N TYR A 114 16.08 -19.83 -6.51
CA TYR A 114 16.97 -20.33 -7.55
C TYR A 114 17.42 -19.25 -8.54
N LYS A 115 16.52 -18.35 -8.97
CA LYS A 115 16.85 -17.22 -9.86
C LYS A 115 17.65 -16.12 -9.16
N LEU A 116 17.41 -15.91 -7.87
CA LEU A 116 18.09 -14.90 -7.05
C LEU A 116 19.46 -15.38 -6.60
N ALA A 117 19.63 -16.64 -6.20
CA ALA A 117 20.87 -17.17 -5.59
C ALA A 117 22.16 -16.88 -6.38
N PRO A 118 22.21 -16.96 -7.72
CA PRO A 118 23.41 -16.60 -8.49
C PRO A 118 23.78 -15.11 -8.43
N LYS A 119 22.83 -14.25 -8.06
CA LYS A 119 22.94 -12.78 -8.02
C LYS A 119 22.79 -12.22 -6.60
N ALA A 120 22.37 -13.04 -5.65
CA ALA A 120 22.15 -12.66 -4.27
C ALA A 120 23.50 -12.44 -3.59
N SER A 121 23.77 -11.20 -3.23
CA SER A 121 24.75 -10.91 -2.20
C SER A 121 24.19 -11.38 -0.85
N PHE A 122 25.09 -11.85 0.02
CA PHE A 122 24.79 -12.13 1.43
C PHE A 122 24.31 -10.88 2.20
N GLN A 123 24.37 -9.71 1.56
CA GLN A 123 23.93 -8.42 2.10
C GLN A 123 22.45 -8.08 1.82
N SER A 124 21.79 -8.82 0.93
CA SER A 124 20.36 -8.64 0.68
C SER A 124 19.52 -9.21 1.84
N ARG A 125 18.31 -8.68 2.05
CA ARG A 125 17.40 -9.19 3.09
C ARG A 125 16.11 -9.65 2.46
N LEU A 126 15.86 -10.96 2.50
CA LEU A 126 14.60 -11.57 2.09
C LEU A 126 13.94 -12.27 3.28
N ARG A 127 12.66 -11.98 3.49
CA ARG A 127 11.85 -12.48 4.62
C ARG A 127 10.44 -12.78 4.15
N SER A 128 9.87 -13.88 4.62
CA SER A 128 8.43 -14.11 4.60
C SER A 128 7.80 -13.56 5.87
N ASN A 129 6.52 -13.17 5.79
CA ASN A 129 5.72 -12.76 6.95
C ASN A 129 6.42 -11.65 7.78
N GLU A 130 6.99 -10.64 7.11
CA GLU A 130 7.71 -9.56 7.80
C GLU A 130 6.72 -8.50 8.32
N PRO A 131 6.69 -8.19 9.62
CA PRO A 131 5.81 -7.17 10.18
C PRO A 131 6.08 -5.77 9.62
N LEU A 132 5.08 -5.16 9.00
CA LEU A 132 5.20 -3.86 8.35
C LEU A 132 4.99 -2.68 9.29
N ALA A 133 4.27 -2.85 10.41
CA ALA A 133 4.07 -1.79 11.41
C ALA A 133 5.42 -1.16 11.85
N ARG A 134 6.48 -1.94 12.04
CA ARG A 134 7.80 -1.42 12.44
C ARG A 134 8.56 -0.71 11.30
N LYS A 135 8.01 -0.70 10.09
CA LYS A 135 8.62 -0.15 8.87
C LYS A 135 7.91 1.11 8.38
N THR A 136 6.74 1.44 8.92
CA THR A 136 5.95 2.65 8.64
C THR A 136 6.04 3.65 9.79
N THR A 137 5.71 4.92 9.57
CA THR A 137 5.75 5.92 10.65
C THR A 137 4.51 5.91 11.52
N LEU A 138 3.36 5.47 11.00
CA LEU A 138 2.11 5.30 11.76
C LEU A 138 2.14 4.08 12.69
N ARG A 139 2.95 3.08 12.34
CA ARG A 139 3.16 1.86 13.14
C ARG A 139 1.92 1.00 13.36
N VAL A 140 1.13 0.85 12.30
CA VAL A 140 -0.03 -0.04 12.24
C VAL A 140 0.11 -1.00 11.06
N GLY A 141 -0.71 -2.05 11.07
CA GLY A 141 -0.83 -3.03 9.99
C GLY A 141 -0.03 -4.31 10.20
N GLY A 142 -0.43 -5.33 9.44
CA GLY A 142 0.07 -6.69 9.51
C GLY A 142 1.40 -6.91 8.77
N GLU A 143 1.53 -8.10 8.22
CA GLU A 143 2.77 -8.61 7.65
C GLU A 143 2.77 -8.53 6.12
N ALA A 144 3.95 -8.35 5.54
CA ALA A 144 4.14 -8.61 4.12
C ALA A 144 4.30 -10.12 3.91
N GLU A 145 3.57 -10.69 2.94
CA GLU A 145 3.76 -12.08 2.52
C GLU A 145 5.23 -12.33 2.17
N LEU A 146 5.81 -11.45 1.34
CA LEU A 146 7.25 -11.33 1.16
C LEU A 146 7.75 -9.90 1.36
N TYR A 147 8.95 -9.82 1.90
CA TYR A 147 9.67 -8.58 2.09
C TYR A 147 11.10 -8.71 1.61
N PHE A 148 11.52 -7.78 0.74
CA PHE A 148 12.82 -7.78 0.11
C PHE A 148 13.52 -6.42 0.22
N GLU A 149 14.75 -6.43 0.74
CA GLU A 149 15.69 -5.31 0.66
C GLU A 149 16.84 -5.71 -0.28
N PRO A 150 16.76 -5.34 -1.58
CA PRO A 150 17.85 -5.63 -2.51
C PRO A 150 19.09 -4.84 -2.12
N SER A 151 20.25 -5.41 -2.42
CA SER A 151 21.56 -4.78 -2.23
C SER A 151 22.14 -4.20 -3.53
N SER A 152 21.55 -4.53 -4.69
CA SER A 152 21.99 -4.09 -6.02
C SER A 152 20.83 -3.94 -7.01
N ILE A 153 21.08 -3.27 -8.14
CA ILE A 153 20.14 -3.18 -9.25
C ILE A 153 19.84 -4.53 -9.89
N ASP A 154 20.83 -5.41 -10.00
CA ASP A 154 20.64 -6.74 -10.59
C ASP A 154 19.66 -7.58 -9.78
N GLU A 155 19.79 -7.56 -8.45
CA GLU A 155 18.86 -8.23 -7.54
C GLU A 155 17.44 -7.67 -7.65
N LEU A 156 17.32 -6.33 -7.67
CA LEU A 156 16.03 -5.67 -7.83
C LEU A 156 15.36 -6.09 -9.15
N GLN A 157 16.08 -6.04 -10.26
CA GLN A 157 15.54 -6.41 -11.56
C GLN A 157 15.16 -7.90 -11.66
N VAL A 158 15.91 -8.79 -11.00
CA VAL A 158 15.53 -10.22 -10.89
C VAL A 158 14.21 -10.37 -10.14
N ALA A 159 14.08 -9.69 -9.01
CA ALA A 159 12.86 -9.74 -8.21
C ALA A 159 11.65 -9.18 -8.96
N LEU A 160 11.81 -8.04 -9.64
CA LEU A 160 10.75 -7.44 -10.45
C LEU A 160 10.32 -8.34 -11.60
N ARG A 161 11.27 -8.85 -12.41
CA ARG A 161 10.95 -9.79 -13.50
C ARG A 161 10.28 -11.06 -12.99
N PHE A 162 10.79 -11.62 -11.89
CA PHE A 162 10.19 -12.82 -11.29
C PHE A 162 8.73 -12.57 -10.90
N CYS A 163 8.46 -11.46 -10.19
CA CYS A 163 7.10 -11.11 -9.79
C CYS A 163 6.20 -10.84 -10.99
N HIS A 164 6.71 -10.16 -12.01
CA HIS A 164 5.98 -9.93 -13.26
C HIS A 164 5.60 -11.25 -13.97
N GLU A 165 6.57 -12.15 -14.16
CA GLU A 165 6.34 -13.47 -14.78
C GLU A 165 5.38 -14.35 -13.96
N ALA A 166 5.40 -14.22 -12.63
CA ALA A 166 4.60 -15.02 -11.72
C ALA A 166 3.23 -14.40 -11.36
N GLY A 167 2.91 -13.20 -11.88
CA GLY A 167 1.68 -12.48 -11.55
C GLY A 167 1.61 -11.95 -10.11
N ILE A 168 2.76 -11.87 -9.42
CA ILE A 168 2.83 -11.47 -8.01
C ILE A 168 2.86 -9.93 -7.92
N PRO A 169 1.91 -9.29 -7.21
CA PRO A 169 1.93 -7.85 -7.01
C PRO A 169 3.19 -7.38 -6.28
N VAL A 170 3.75 -6.25 -6.71
CA VAL A 170 4.91 -5.62 -6.08
C VAL A 170 4.51 -4.30 -5.44
N TYR A 171 4.89 -4.12 -4.19
CA TYR A 171 4.62 -2.90 -3.43
C TYR A 171 5.93 -2.24 -2.99
N PRO A 172 6.28 -1.07 -3.55
CA PRO A 172 7.43 -0.31 -3.09
C PRO A 172 7.17 0.25 -1.69
N LEU A 173 8.17 0.19 -0.81
CA LEU A 173 8.12 0.76 0.53
C LEU A 173 9.32 1.68 0.77
N GLY A 174 9.05 2.94 1.10
CA GLY A 174 10.07 3.88 1.59
C GLY A 174 10.18 3.86 3.12
N ARG A 175 9.83 4.99 3.73
CA ARG A 175 9.65 5.11 5.19
C ARG A 175 8.22 4.84 5.67
N GLY A 176 7.29 4.58 4.75
CA GLY A 176 5.88 4.38 5.04
C GLY A 176 5.27 5.57 5.79
N SER A 177 5.63 6.79 5.39
CA SER A 177 5.20 8.02 6.04
C SER A 177 3.89 8.60 5.52
N ASN A 178 3.33 7.98 4.50
CA ASN A 178 2.04 8.30 3.90
C ASN A 178 1.19 7.03 3.71
N LEU A 179 1.41 6.01 4.53
CA LEU A 179 0.82 4.68 4.36
C LEU A 179 0.05 4.25 5.61
N ILE A 180 -1.13 3.67 5.38
CA ILE A 180 -1.89 2.86 6.34
C ILE A 180 -1.83 1.43 5.81
N VAL A 181 -1.18 0.53 6.54
CA VAL A 181 -1.07 -0.88 6.17
C VAL A 181 -2.26 -1.62 6.81
N PRO A 182 -3.02 -2.44 6.06
CA PRO A 182 -4.11 -3.25 6.61
C PRO A 182 -3.63 -4.22 7.69
N ASP A 183 -4.49 -4.57 8.65
CA ASP A 183 -4.14 -5.47 9.76
C ASP A 183 -3.94 -6.92 9.29
N GLU A 184 -4.64 -7.32 8.23
CA GLU A 184 -4.44 -8.58 7.52
C GLU A 184 -3.11 -8.66 6.75
N GLY A 185 -2.40 -7.53 6.61
CA GLY A 185 -1.13 -7.44 5.90
C GLY A 185 -1.29 -7.21 4.41
N VAL A 186 -0.25 -7.54 3.65
CA VAL A 186 -0.20 -7.35 2.19
C VAL A 186 0.26 -8.63 1.52
N SER A 187 -0.58 -9.16 0.62
CA SER A 187 -0.23 -10.30 -0.24
C SER A 187 0.52 -9.83 -1.48
N GLY A 188 1.68 -10.43 -1.74
CA GLY A 188 2.66 -10.01 -2.75
C GLY A 188 4.04 -9.72 -2.17
N MET A 189 4.89 -9.04 -2.96
CA MET A 189 6.26 -8.70 -2.58
C MET A 189 6.40 -7.22 -2.24
N VAL A 190 6.73 -6.94 -0.99
CA VAL A 190 7.12 -5.60 -0.53
C VAL A 190 8.62 -5.42 -0.79
N ILE A 191 8.98 -4.38 -1.55
CA ILE A 191 10.38 -4.05 -1.85
C ILE A 191 10.77 -2.74 -1.16
N ARG A 192 11.85 -2.76 -0.39
CA ARG A 192 12.38 -1.58 0.30
C ARG A 192 13.84 -1.32 -0.05
N LEU A 193 14.13 -0.12 -0.55
CA LEU A 193 15.48 0.33 -0.88
C LEU A 193 16.24 0.87 0.36
N SER A 194 16.37 0.07 1.42
CA SER A 194 17.01 0.49 2.69
C SER A 194 18.51 0.22 2.76
N HIS A 195 19.03 -0.66 1.90
CA HIS A 195 20.45 -0.97 1.80
C HIS A 195 21.29 0.29 1.47
N THR A 196 22.56 0.31 1.89
CA THR A 196 23.45 1.47 1.69
C THR A 196 23.71 1.78 0.22
N ALA A 197 23.65 0.77 -0.65
CA ALA A 197 23.75 0.92 -2.10
C ALA A 197 22.72 1.90 -2.70
N TRP A 198 21.57 2.07 -2.05
CA TRP A 198 20.50 2.97 -2.49
C TRP A 198 20.57 4.37 -1.85
N LYS A 199 21.67 4.68 -1.17
CA LYS A 199 21.90 5.96 -0.48
C LYS A 199 23.15 6.66 -1.01
N SER A 200 23.51 6.38 -2.26
CA SER A 200 24.64 7.01 -2.93
C SER A 200 24.44 8.52 -3.05
N LEU A 201 25.57 9.22 -3.07
CA LEU A 201 25.69 10.64 -3.35
C LEU A 201 26.81 10.81 -4.38
N GLU A 202 26.49 11.45 -5.49
CA GLU A 202 27.46 11.84 -6.52
C GLU A 202 27.30 13.34 -6.77
N ASP A 203 28.41 14.08 -6.75
CA ASP A 203 28.45 15.49 -7.09
C ASP A 203 28.74 15.61 -8.58
N LEU A 204 27.81 16.20 -9.33
CA LEU A 204 27.91 16.35 -10.78
C LEU A 204 28.43 17.73 -11.20
N GLY A 205 28.79 18.60 -10.24
CA GLY A 205 29.17 19.98 -10.51
C GLY A 205 27.97 20.89 -10.81
N ASP A 206 28.22 22.19 -10.94
CA ASP A 206 27.22 23.21 -11.32
C ASP A 206 25.93 23.20 -10.47
N GLY A 207 26.07 22.88 -9.18
CA GLY A 207 24.95 22.78 -8.25
C GLY A 207 24.08 21.55 -8.44
N LYS A 208 24.55 20.54 -9.19
CA LYS A 208 23.83 19.29 -9.41
C LYS A 208 24.36 18.16 -8.55
N ILE A 209 23.45 17.41 -7.95
CA ILE A 209 23.76 16.23 -7.15
C ILE A 209 22.88 15.06 -7.57
N ARG A 210 23.47 13.88 -7.76
CA ARG A 210 22.72 12.62 -7.91
C ARG A 210 22.62 11.92 -6.56
N LEU A 211 21.40 11.52 -6.22
CA LEU A 211 21.07 10.97 -4.91
C LEU A 211 20.27 9.69 -5.05
N GLY A 212 20.66 8.64 -4.32
CA GLY A 212 19.91 7.39 -4.27
C GLY A 212 18.54 7.55 -3.61
N ALA A 213 17.53 6.87 -4.16
CA ALA A 213 16.13 6.94 -3.73
C ALA A 213 15.88 6.41 -2.31
N GLY A 214 16.81 5.61 -1.76
CA GLY A 214 16.79 5.13 -0.39
C GLY A 214 17.25 6.16 0.65
N MET A 215 17.87 7.27 0.23
CA MET A 215 18.35 8.33 1.12
C MET A 215 17.19 9.02 1.82
N ARG A 216 17.39 9.43 3.08
CA ARG A 216 16.37 10.20 3.80
C ARG A 216 16.36 11.65 3.35
N ILE A 217 15.18 12.26 3.29
CA ILE A 217 15.05 13.68 2.94
C ILE A 217 15.84 14.60 3.89
N LYS A 218 15.85 14.29 5.19
CA LYS A 218 16.68 15.00 6.17
C LYS A 218 18.18 14.91 5.88
N GLU A 219 18.64 13.76 5.37
CA GLU A 219 20.05 13.57 5.01
C GLU A 219 20.41 14.42 3.78
N LEU A 220 19.52 14.45 2.77
CA LEU A 220 19.62 15.33 1.61
C LEU A 220 19.76 16.81 2.02
N CYS A 221 18.88 17.30 2.90
CA CYS A 221 18.93 18.71 3.36
C CYS A 221 20.27 19.02 4.04
N GLY A 222 20.75 18.12 4.89
CA GLY A 222 22.05 18.28 5.55
C GLY A 222 23.25 18.22 4.58
N ILE A 223 23.17 17.40 3.52
CA ILE A 223 24.20 17.35 2.47
C ILE A 223 24.23 18.64 1.66
N ALA A 224 23.06 19.10 1.20
CA ALA A 224 22.92 20.34 0.44
C ALA A 224 23.46 21.54 1.22
N CYS A 225 23.07 21.65 2.50
CA CYS A 225 23.57 22.66 3.44
C CYS A 225 25.11 22.70 3.53
N ARG A 226 25.77 21.55 3.74
CA ARG A 226 27.24 21.47 3.82
C ARG A 226 27.94 21.76 2.49
N LYS A 227 27.25 21.59 1.37
CA LYS A 227 27.77 21.88 0.02
C LYS A 227 27.44 23.30 -0.44
N GLY A 228 26.77 24.12 0.37
CA GLY A 228 26.37 25.47 -0.01
C GLY A 228 25.33 25.50 -1.15
N LEU A 229 24.47 24.48 -1.21
CA LEU A 229 23.43 24.32 -2.22
C LEU A 229 22.07 24.77 -1.66
N GLU A 230 21.52 25.82 -2.26
CA GLU A 230 20.22 26.41 -1.91
C GLU A 230 19.06 25.71 -2.64
N GLY A 231 17.86 25.78 -2.06
CA GLY A 231 16.62 25.34 -2.69
C GLY A 231 16.13 23.98 -2.21
N PHE A 232 16.80 23.36 -1.24
CA PHE A 232 16.42 22.07 -0.65
C PHE A 232 15.83 22.18 0.76
N GLU A 233 15.87 23.36 1.37
CA GLU A 233 15.52 23.62 2.76
C GLU A 233 14.04 23.35 3.04
N PHE A 234 13.18 23.60 2.04
CA PHE A 234 11.73 23.36 2.14
C PHE A 234 11.39 21.86 2.35
N LEU A 235 12.32 20.96 1.98
CA LEU A 235 12.15 19.54 2.20
C LEU A 235 12.39 19.15 3.67
N GLU A 236 13.02 20.02 4.48
CA GLU A 236 13.21 19.75 5.90
C GLU A 236 11.85 19.57 6.59
N GLY A 237 11.77 18.52 7.40
CA GLY A 237 10.56 18.16 8.10
C GLY A 237 9.65 17.21 7.32
N ILE A 238 9.80 17.04 6.01
CA ILE A 238 9.06 15.98 5.29
C ILE A 238 9.59 14.61 5.73
N PRO A 239 8.78 13.78 6.41
CA PRO A 239 9.21 12.44 6.76
C PRO A 239 9.24 11.59 5.49
N GLY A 240 10.38 11.00 5.14
CA GLY A 240 10.43 10.17 3.94
C GLY A 240 11.82 9.79 3.47
N SER A 241 11.85 9.04 2.38
CA SER A 241 13.03 8.86 1.53
C SER A 241 12.86 9.65 0.24
N VAL A 242 13.97 9.89 -0.47
CA VAL A 242 13.98 10.55 -1.79
C VAL A 242 13.00 9.87 -2.75
N GLY A 243 12.99 8.54 -2.84
CA GLY A 243 12.05 7.81 -3.71
C GLY A 243 10.58 8.02 -3.34
N GLY A 244 10.26 8.13 -2.05
CA GLY A 244 8.91 8.46 -1.60
C GLY A 244 8.52 9.90 -1.94
N ALA A 245 9.46 10.84 -1.81
CA ALA A 245 9.24 12.24 -2.17
C ALA A 245 9.03 12.41 -3.68
N LEU A 246 9.80 11.70 -4.52
CA LEU A 246 9.59 11.68 -5.97
C LEU A 246 8.22 11.11 -6.31
N ARG A 247 7.84 9.96 -5.76
CA ARG A 247 6.52 9.34 -6.03
C ARG A 247 5.35 10.27 -5.71
N MET A 248 5.46 10.98 -4.58
CA MET A 248 4.41 11.85 -4.07
C MET A 248 4.57 13.30 -4.50
N ASN A 249 5.52 13.65 -5.39
CA ASN A 249 5.94 15.04 -5.61
C ASN A 249 5.90 15.85 -4.30
N ALA A 250 6.66 15.42 -3.29
CA ALA A 250 6.47 15.91 -1.95
C ALA A 250 6.78 17.40 -1.85
N GLY A 251 5.80 18.19 -1.44
CA GLY A 251 5.95 19.62 -1.18
C GLY A 251 5.61 20.02 0.24
N ALA A 252 6.20 21.15 0.64
CA ALA A 252 5.94 21.87 1.87
C ALA A 252 6.20 23.37 1.66
N MET A 253 5.39 24.20 2.31
CA MET A 253 5.54 25.67 2.32
C MET A 253 5.71 26.34 0.94
N GLY A 254 5.06 25.79 -0.09
CA GLY A 254 5.05 26.36 -1.44
C GLY A 254 6.12 25.82 -2.40
N GLY A 255 7.06 25.01 -1.91
CA GLY A 255 8.01 24.26 -2.76
C GLY A 255 7.61 22.80 -2.92
N TRP A 256 7.99 22.20 -4.05
CA TRP A 256 7.70 20.82 -4.45
C TRP A 256 8.97 20.08 -4.86
N MET A 257 9.02 18.77 -4.62
CA MET A 257 10.17 17.94 -4.97
C MET A 257 10.61 18.13 -6.43
N PHE A 258 9.67 18.19 -7.37
CA PHE A 258 9.98 18.35 -8.78
C PHE A 258 10.42 19.76 -9.21
N ASP A 259 10.34 20.77 -8.33
CA ASP A 259 10.92 22.10 -8.58
C ASP A 259 12.46 22.05 -8.65
N VAL A 260 13.06 21.02 -8.03
CA VAL A 260 14.52 20.82 -7.98
C VAL A 260 14.98 19.56 -8.69
N VAL A 261 14.09 18.79 -9.32
CA VAL A 261 14.45 17.56 -10.05
C VAL A 261 14.82 17.90 -11.50
N GLU A 262 15.99 17.46 -11.93
CA GLU A 262 16.42 17.52 -13.33
C GLU A 262 16.09 16.21 -14.07
N SER A 263 16.41 15.05 -13.47
CA SER A 263 16.07 13.73 -13.99
C SER A 263 15.82 12.71 -12.88
N VAL A 264 15.09 11.64 -13.23
CA VAL A 264 14.83 10.50 -12.35
C VAL A 264 15.15 9.22 -13.10
N ARG A 265 15.90 8.34 -12.44
CA ARG A 265 16.09 6.95 -12.87
C ARG A 265 15.16 6.05 -12.07
N PHE A 266 14.38 5.22 -12.74
CA PHE A 266 13.41 4.32 -12.11
C PHE A 266 13.36 2.94 -12.77
N ALA A 267 13.00 1.93 -11.99
CA ALA A 267 12.72 0.58 -12.48
C ALA A 267 11.21 0.37 -12.60
N THR A 268 10.74 0.00 -13.79
CA THR A 268 9.37 -0.45 -14.01
C THR A 268 9.13 -1.81 -13.36
N LEU A 269 7.87 -2.19 -13.10
CA LEU A 269 7.58 -3.43 -12.38
C LEU A 269 7.88 -4.72 -13.16
N ASP A 270 8.11 -4.63 -14.48
CA ASP A 270 8.63 -5.71 -15.32
C ASP A 270 10.18 -5.75 -15.35
N GLY A 271 10.85 -4.87 -14.59
CA GLY A 271 12.29 -4.87 -14.38
C GLY A 271 13.12 -4.12 -15.42
N ASN A 272 12.50 -3.31 -16.29
CA ASN A 272 13.24 -2.37 -17.15
C ASN A 272 13.68 -1.14 -16.35
N VAL A 273 14.83 -0.57 -16.70
CA VAL A 273 15.36 0.65 -16.07
C VAL A 273 15.31 1.78 -17.07
N ILE A 274 14.67 2.87 -16.67
CA ILE A 274 14.43 4.04 -17.49
C ILE A 274 15.02 5.25 -16.76
N GLU A 275 15.62 6.17 -17.50
CA GLU A 275 15.95 7.51 -17.03
C GLU A 275 15.12 8.50 -17.85
N ALA A 276 14.44 9.40 -17.16
CA ALA A 276 13.62 10.44 -17.77
C ALA A 276 13.94 11.79 -17.11
N SER A 277 13.99 12.83 -17.91
CA SER A 277 14.04 14.21 -17.44
C SER A 277 12.72 14.60 -16.77
N SER A 278 12.76 15.63 -15.92
CA SER A 278 11.56 16.17 -15.27
C SER A 278 10.47 16.57 -16.29
N ALA A 279 10.87 17.06 -17.47
CA ALA A 279 9.96 17.47 -18.53
C ALA A 279 9.25 16.29 -19.24
N GLU A 280 9.81 15.09 -19.17
CA GLU A 280 9.22 13.87 -19.75
C GLU A 280 8.27 13.15 -18.77
N LEU A 281 8.23 13.59 -17.50
CA LEU A 281 7.43 12.98 -16.45
C LEU A 281 6.09 13.73 -16.29
N GLU A 282 5.01 12.98 -16.09
CA GLU A 282 3.70 13.56 -15.81
C GLU A 282 3.56 13.81 -14.30
N VAL A 283 3.91 15.03 -13.89
CA VAL A 283 3.91 15.48 -12.48
C VAL A 283 2.71 16.36 -12.18
N GLY A 284 2.07 16.14 -11.03
CA GLY A 284 0.96 16.94 -10.54
C GLY A 284 0.99 17.11 -9.02
N TYR A 285 -0.09 17.67 -8.47
CA TYR A 285 -0.24 17.82 -7.02
C TYR A 285 -0.23 16.43 -6.36
N ARG A 286 0.74 16.22 -5.46
CA ARG A 286 0.95 14.97 -4.73
C ARG A 286 1.12 13.72 -5.62
N HIS A 287 1.62 13.91 -6.85
CA HIS A 287 1.56 12.87 -7.87
C HIS A 287 2.72 12.93 -8.88
N CYS A 288 3.32 11.77 -9.16
CA CYS A 288 4.03 11.50 -10.42
C CYS A 288 3.47 10.21 -11.04
N ARG A 289 3.08 10.25 -12.32
CA ARG A 289 2.38 9.13 -13.00
C ARG A 289 3.26 7.89 -13.12
N GLU A 290 4.45 8.03 -13.67
CA GLU A 290 5.38 6.93 -13.95
C GLU A 290 5.77 6.23 -12.65
N LEU A 291 6.02 7.03 -11.60
CA LEU A 291 6.40 6.53 -10.28
C LEU A 291 5.25 5.93 -9.49
N LYS A 292 3.98 5.98 -9.95
CA LYS A 292 2.88 5.19 -9.34
C LYS A 292 3.07 3.70 -9.59
N THR A 293 3.66 3.31 -10.73
CA THR A 293 3.84 1.93 -11.19
C THR A 293 5.31 1.60 -11.43
N ALA A 294 6.21 2.25 -10.69
CA ALA A 294 7.66 2.04 -10.78
C ALA A 294 8.32 2.29 -9.43
N ILE A 295 9.60 1.92 -9.33
CA ILE A 295 10.47 2.15 -8.18
C ILE A 295 11.55 3.14 -8.59
N ALA A 296 11.53 4.35 -8.02
CA ALA A 296 12.63 5.30 -8.18
C ALA A 296 13.92 4.69 -7.61
N LEU A 297 15.03 4.83 -8.35
CA LEU A 297 16.35 4.30 -8.00
C LEU A 297 17.27 5.42 -7.52
N ASP A 298 17.32 6.51 -8.27
CA ASP A 298 18.06 7.73 -7.98
C ASP A 298 17.47 8.91 -8.76
N ALA A 299 17.85 10.13 -8.37
CA ALA A 299 17.48 11.35 -9.10
C ALA A 299 18.63 12.34 -9.12
N VAL A 300 18.74 13.08 -10.22
CA VAL A 300 19.59 14.26 -10.33
C VAL A 300 18.77 15.46 -9.88
N LEU A 301 19.25 16.14 -8.86
CA LEU A 301 18.66 17.38 -8.36
C LEU A 301 19.55 18.57 -8.67
N LYS A 302 18.94 19.71 -8.96
CA LYS A 302 19.63 20.96 -9.28
C LYS A 302 19.28 22.04 -8.27
N SER A 303 20.33 22.59 -7.67
CA SER A 303 20.27 23.71 -6.75
C SER A 303 19.77 24.98 -7.45
N THR A 304 19.02 25.82 -6.73
CA THR A 304 18.57 27.13 -7.25
C THR A 304 19.71 28.15 -7.26
N ALA A 305 20.61 28.07 -6.29
CA ALA A 305 21.84 28.85 -6.20
C ALA A 305 22.98 28.03 -5.56
N ILE A 306 24.22 28.47 -5.78
CA ILE A 306 25.42 27.78 -5.29
C ILE A 306 26.33 28.74 -4.51
N GLY A 307 27.14 28.19 -3.60
CA GLY A 307 28.12 28.96 -2.83
C GLY A 307 27.52 29.73 -1.65
N GLN A 308 26.32 29.37 -1.21
CA GLN A 308 25.72 29.96 -0.02
C GLN A 308 26.47 29.56 1.26
N SER A 309 26.45 30.44 2.24
CA SER A 309 27.00 30.14 3.57
C SER A 309 26.25 28.98 4.22
N GLU A 310 26.98 27.98 4.73
CA GLU A 310 26.41 26.86 5.48
C GLU A 310 25.54 27.37 6.65
N THR A 311 25.95 28.45 7.30
CA THR A 311 25.20 29.06 8.42
C THR A 311 23.84 29.58 7.97
N ALA A 312 23.78 30.30 6.84
CA ALA A 312 22.52 30.84 6.33
C ALA A 312 21.55 29.72 5.91
N LEU A 313 22.06 28.67 5.25
CA LEU A 313 21.25 27.50 4.89
C LEU A 313 20.76 26.75 6.14
N ARG A 314 21.60 26.66 7.19
CA ARG A 314 21.22 26.02 8.45
C ARG A 314 20.13 26.79 9.17
N GLU A 315 20.20 28.12 9.20
CA GLU A 315 19.15 28.98 9.75
C GLU A 315 17.82 28.78 8.99
N ALA A 316 17.87 28.72 7.66
CA ALA A 316 16.67 28.44 6.85
C ALA A 316 16.06 27.06 7.18
N ILE A 317 16.89 26.01 7.25
CA ILE A 317 16.47 24.66 7.65
C ILE A 317 15.83 24.65 9.06
N ASP A 318 16.42 25.38 10.01
CA ASP A 318 15.92 25.46 11.39
C ASP A 318 14.55 26.16 11.47
N VAL A 319 14.27 27.13 10.59
CA VAL A 319 12.94 27.75 10.45
C VAL A 319 11.90 26.72 10.00
N TYR A 320 12.20 25.92 8.97
CA TYR A 320 11.30 24.85 8.51
C TYR A 320 11.05 23.81 9.60
N GLN A 321 12.12 23.39 10.29
CA GLN A 321 12.03 22.41 11.37
C GLN A 321 11.18 22.92 12.54
N SER A 322 11.34 24.19 12.94
CA SER A 322 10.62 24.79 14.07
C SER A 322 9.13 24.92 13.75
N LYS A 323 8.78 25.46 12.58
CA LYS A 323 7.39 25.53 12.10
C LYS A 323 6.70 24.17 12.10
N ARG A 324 7.39 23.10 11.68
CA ARG A 324 6.84 21.74 11.72
C ARG A 324 6.61 21.27 13.16
N LYS A 325 7.59 21.46 14.04
CA LYS A 325 7.51 21.03 15.45
C LYS A 325 6.34 21.69 16.20
N GLU A 326 6.00 22.92 15.83
CA GLU A 326 4.90 23.68 16.42
C GLU A 326 3.54 23.29 15.85
N SER A 327 3.46 22.96 14.55
CA SER A 327 2.19 22.74 13.85
C SER A 327 1.76 21.28 13.70
N GLN A 328 2.64 20.30 13.97
CA GLN A 328 2.37 18.88 13.70
C GLN A 328 2.71 17.98 14.90
N PRO A 329 1.95 16.88 15.08
CA PRO A 329 2.22 15.91 16.14
C PRO A 329 3.58 15.22 15.97
N ARG A 330 4.15 14.79 17.10
CA ARG A 330 5.40 14.00 17.15
C ARG A 330 5.12 12.50 17.22
N GLU A 331 3.91 12.14 17.60
CA GLU A 331 3.39 10.80 17.71
C GLU A 331 3.39 10.09 16.36
N PRO A 332 3.47 8.74 16.36
CA PRO A 332 3.40 7.95 15.13
C PRO A 332 2.14 8.29 14.31
N SER A 333 2.32 8.75 13.07
CA SER A 333 1.24 9.12 12.15
C SER A 333 1.63 8.84 10.69
N ALA A 334 0.66 8.87 9.78
CA ALA A 334 0.86 8.76 8.33
C ALA A 334 0.88 10.14 7.61
N GLY A 335 1.16 11.22 8.34
CA GLY A 335 1.04 12.57 7.80
C GLY A 335 -0.42 13.06 7.76
N CYS A 336 -0.68 14.02 6.88
CA CYS A 336 -2.04 14.49 6.62
C CYS A 336 -2.89 13.35 6.06
N ILE A 337 -4.03 13.07 6.69
CA ILE A 337 -4.92 12.00 6.30
C ILE A 337 -5.72 12.37 5.06
N PHE A 338 -6.18 13.62 4.96
CA PHE A 338 -7.01 14.12 3.87
C PHE A 338 -6.28 15.18 3.04
N LYS A 339 -6.64 15.26 1.77
CA LYS A 339 -6.35 16.41 0.93
C LYS A 339 -7.12 17.62 1.46
N ASN A 340 -6.63 18.82 1.17
CA ASN A 340 -7.40 20.02 1.45
C ASN A 340 -8.56 20.16 0.45
N PRO A 341 -9.81 20.37 0.92
CA PRO A 341 -10.93 20.69 0.04
C PRO A 341 -10.73 22.07 -0.63
N GLU A 342 -11.52 22.36 -1.66
CA GLU A 342 -11.44 23.64 -2.35
C GLU A 342 -11.69 24.81 -1.38
N ASN A 343 -10.75 25.76 -1.35
CA ASN A 343 -10.79 27.00 -0.55
C ASN A 343 -10.70 26.83 0.98
N GLU A 344 -10.47 25.63 1.52
CA GLU A 344 -10.39 25.41 2.97
C GLU A 344 -9.34 24.36 3.35
N SER A 345 -8.81 24.44 4.58
CA SER A 345 -7.91 23.42 5.10
C SER A 345 -8.69 22.28 5.76
N ALA A 346 -8.39 21.04 5.39
CA ALA A 346 -8.99 19.87 6.04
C ALA A 346 -8.71 19.84 7.55
N GLY A 347 -7.53 20.30 7.98
CA GLY A 347 -7.18 20.37 9.40
C GLY A 347 -8.03 21.36 10.17
N ARG A 348 -8.27 22.55 9.61
CA ARG A 348 -9.15 23.57 10.20
C ARG A 348 -10.60 23.08 10.24
N LEU A 349 -11.08 22.50 9.14
CA LEU A 349 -12.43 21.94 9.06
C LEU A 349 -12.67 20.90 10.17
N ILE A 350 -11.76 19.94 10.34
CA ILE A 350 -11.90 18.89 11.37
C ILE A 350 -11.86 19.48 12.79
N GLU A 351 -11.06 20.52 13.01
CA GLU A 351 -11.01 21.25 14.27
C GLU A 351 -12.31 22.00 14.56
N GLU A 352 -12.85 22.75 13.61
CA GLU A 352 -14.14 23.46 13.73
C GLU A 352 -15.31 22.50 13.94
N LEU A 353 -15.24 21.29 13.38
CA LEU A 353 -16.21 20.23 13.60
C LEU A 353 -16.12 19.59 15.00
N GLY A 354 -15.11 19.97 15.80
CA GLY A 354 -14.91 19.49 17.17
C GLY A 354 -14.40 18.05 17.24
N LEU A 355 -13.65 17.60 16.23
CA LEU A 355 -13.20 16.21 16.13
C LEU A 355 -11.77 15.97 16.65
N LYS A 356 -11.00 17.01 16.97
CA LYS A 356 -9.72 16.85 17.67
C LYS A 356 -9.92 16.10 18.99
N GLY A 357 -8.96 15.23 19.34
CA GLY A 357 -9.02 14.38 20.52
C GLY A 357 -9.99 13.19 20.41
N THR A 358 -10.69 13.01 19.28
CA THR A 358 -11.59 11.86 19.11
C THR A 358 -10.78 10.57 19.01
N VAL A 359 -11.15 9.57 19.82
CA VAL A 359 -10.46 8.29 19.94
C VAL A 359 -11.34 7.15 19.42
N VAL A 360 -10.74 6.24 18.66
CA VAL A 360 -11.28 4.91 18.34
C VAL A 360 -10.18 3.89 18.57
N GLY A 361 -10.44 2.90 19.43
CA GLY A 361 -9.44 1.90 19.82
C GLY A 361 -8.13 2.54 20.29
N GLY A 362 -7.02 2.22 19.62
CA GLY A 362 -5.70 2.81 19.91
C GLY A 362 -5.34 4.06 19.09
N ALA A 363 -6.22 4.52 18.18
CA ALA A 363 -5.99 5.68 17.32
C ALA A 363 -6.73 6.93 17.82
N GLU A 364 -6.20 8.10 17.47
CA GLU A 364 -6.78 9.40 17.87
C GLU A 364 -6.59 10.45 16.78
N ILE A 365 -7.59 11.31 16.55
CA ILE A 365 -7.42 12.54 15.79
C ILE A 365 -6.63 13.53 16.65
N SER A 366 -5.44 13.90 16.19
CA SER A 366 -4.48 14.68 16.98
C SER A 366 -5.04 16.01 17.49
N GLU A 367 -4.84 16.29 18.78
CA GLU A 367 -5.09 17.60 19.40
C GLU A 367 -4.23 18.71 18.77
N THR A 368 -3.00 18.37 18.36
CA THR A 368 -2.07 19.33 17.73
C THR A 368 -2.56 19.78 16.36
N HIS A 369 -3.05 18.85 15.53
CA HIS A 369 -3.48 19.16 14.15
C HIS A 369 -4.60 18.24 13.67
N GLY A 370 -5.77 18.80 13.35
CA GLY A 370 -6.99 18.02 13.04
C GLY A 370 -6.87 17.07 11.83
N ASN A 371 -5.98 17.36 10.87
CA ASN A 371 -5.76 16.48 9.72
C ASN A 371 -4.79 15.30 9.99
N PHE A 372 -4.36 15.06 11.24
CA PHE A 372 -3.48 13.96 11.59
C PHE A 372 -4.22 12.95 12.47
N ILE A 373 -4.14 11.68 12.11
CA ILE A 373 -4.49 10.58 13.00
C ILE A 373 -3.19 9.99 13.55
N ILE A 374 -3.11 9.90 14.87
CA ILE A 374 -1.95 9.39 15.60
C ILE A 374 -2.25 8.01 16.19
N ASN A 375 -1.21 7.19 16.28
CA ASN A 375 -1.24 5.93 17.00
C ASN A 375 -0.71 6.16 18.43
N ARG A 376 -1.56 5.88 19.43
CA ARG A 376 -1.25 6.06 20.86
C ARG A 376 -0.42 4.93 21.48
N GLY A 377 0.01 3.97 20.66
CA GLY A 377 0.90 2.86 21.02
C GLY A 377 0.34 1.48 20.68
N CYS A 378 -0.98 1.35 20.53
CA CYS A 378 -1.67 0.09 20.26
C CYS A 378 -2.75 0.19 19.15
N ALA A 379 -2.72 1.24 18.32
CA ALA A 379 -3.68 1.38 17.23
C ALA A 379 -3.59 0.21 16.23
N THR A 380 -4.74 -0.19 15.73
CA THR A 380 -4.87 -1.05 14.54
C THR A 380 -5.09 -0.19 13.29
N SER A 381 -4.97 -0.78 12.11
CA SER A 381 -5.35 -0.11 10.87
C SER A 381 -6.87 0.15 10.82
N GLY A 382 -7.66 -0.78 11.37
CA GLY A 382 -9.10 -0.64 11.52
C GLY A 382 -9.50 0.58 12.34
N ASP A 383 -8.84 0.82 13.47
CA ASP A 383 -9.06 2.01 14.31
C ASP A 383 -8.87 3.31 13.52
N VAL A 384 -7.81 3.37 12.71
CA VAL A 384 -7.49 4.53 11.88
C VAL A 384 -8.55 4.72 10.79
N ILE A 385 -8.94 3.63 10.11
CA ILE A 385 -9.96 3.66 9.05
C ILE A 385 -11.32 4.13 9.61
N GLU A 386 -11.70 3.69 10.81
CA GLU A 386 -12.93 4.13 11.46
C GLU A 386 -12.92 5.63 11.80
N LEU A 387 -11.79 6.18 12.25
CA LEU A 387 -11.64 7.63 12.41
C LEU A 387 -11.72 8.37 11.06
N VAL A 388 -11.17 7.81 9.98
CA VAL A 388 -11.32 8.37 8.63
C VAL A 388 -12.79 8.41 8.22
N LYS A 389 -13.53 7.30 8.39
CA LYS A 389 -14.97 7.22 8.09
C LYS A 389 -15.77 8.22 8.93
N LEU A 390 -15.45 8.34 10.21
CA LEU A 390 -16.11 9.28 11.11
C LEU A 390 -15.92 10.72 10.65
N ALA A 391 -14.67 11.15 10.41
CA ALA A 391 -14.38 12.51 9.97
C ALA A 391 -15.06 12.84 8.63
N ARG A 392 -15.01 11.91 7.67
CA ARG A 392 -15.71 12.05 6.38
C ARG A 392 -17.21 12.25 6.55
N ARG A 393 -17.85 11.40 7.36
CA ARG A 393 -19.29 11.43 7.63
C ARG A 393 -19.69 12.76 8.27
N VAL A 394 -19.00 13.18 9.32
CA VAL A 394 -19.31 14.43 10.04
C VAL A 394 -19.10 15.67 9.16
N ALA A 395 -18.05 15.69 8.33
CA ALA A 395 -17.82 16.77 7.38
C ALA A 395 -18.93 16.84 6.31
N MET A 396 -19.37 15.70 5.79
CA MET A 396 -20.49 15.64 4.85
C MET A 396 -21.79 16.11 5.52
N ASP A 397 -22.12 15.59 6.70
CA ASP A 397 -23.41 15.86 7.37
C ASP A 397 -23.55 17.33 7.82
N ARG A 398 -22.46 17.93 8.33
CA ARG A 398 -22.50 19.28 8.92
C ARG A 398 -22.08 20.39 7.97
N ARG A 399 -21.31 20.08 6.93
CA ARG A 399 -20.69 21.07 6.05
C ARG A 399 -20.89 20.75 4.56
N SER A 400 -21.45 19.59 4.22
CA SER A 400 -21.61 19.12 2.84
C SER A 400 -20.28 19.09 2.07
N ILE A 401 -19.19 18.78 2.77
CA ILE A 401 -17.85 18.67 2.21
C ILE A 401 -17.43 17.19 2.23
N GLU A 402 -17.04 16.66 1.07
CA GLU A 402 -16.44 15.34 0.98
C GLU A 402 -14.93 15.42 1.23
N LEU A 403 -14.48 14.82 2.34
CA LEU A 403 -13.05 14.70 2.64
C LEU A 403 -12.43 13.51 1.90
N GLU A 404 -11.53 13.80 0.96
CA GLU A 404 -10.76 12.79 0.21
C GLU A 404 -9.46 12.40 0.93
N PRO A 405 -9.21 11.10 1.18
CA PRO A 405 -7.93 10.66 1.74
C PRO A 405 -6.72 10.99 0.83
N GLU A 406 -5.66 11.53 1.42
CA GLU A 406 -4.32 11.71 0.82
C GLU A 406 -3.37 10.57 1.24
N ALA A 407 -3.48 10.11 2.49
CA ALA A 407 -2.80 8.91 2.95
C ALA A 407 -3.22 7.70 2.10
N LEU A 408 -2.30 6.78 1.80
CA LEU A 408 -2.60 5.62 0.95
C LEU A 408 -2.90 4.39 1.79
N LEU A 409 -3.97 3.67 1.42
CA LEU A 409 -4.18 2.30 1.92
C LEU A 409 -3.23 1.36 1.18
N TYR A 410 -2.29 0.77 1.89
CA TYR A 410 -1.20 0.01 1.29
C TYR A 410 -1.67 -1.38 0.88
N GLY A 411 -1.58 -1.72 -0.41
CA GLY A 411 -2.08 -2.99 -0.93
C GLY A 411 -3.61 -3.04 -1.11
N GLY A 412 -4.33 -1.93 -0.92
CA GLY A 412 -5.78 -1.86 -1.06
C GLY A 412 -6.27 -0.55 -1.68
N GLN A 413 -7.58 -0.35 -1.71
CA GLN A 413 -8.20 0.88 -2.21
C GLN A 413 -9.15 1.49 -1.19
N TRP A 414 -9.10 2.81 -1.03
CA TRP A 414 -10.03 3.53 -0.14
C TRP A 414 -11.49 3.32 -0.51
N LYS A 415 -11.80 3.16 -1.80
CA LYS A 415 -13.18 2.91 -2.24
C LYS A 415 -13.77 1.65 -1.59
N GLU A 416 -12.96 0.60 -1.44
CA GLU A 416 -13.37 -0.67 -0.82
C GLU A 416 -13.40 -0.56 0.71
N ALA A 417 -12.48 0.20 1.31
CA ALA A 417 -12.46 0.40 2.76
C ALA A 417 -13.55 1.35 3.27
N LEU A 418 -14.11 2.19 2.39
CA LEU A 418 -15.11 3.20 2.72
C LEU A 418 -16.54 2.84 2.26
N SER A 419 -16.68 1.82 1.39
CA SER A 419 -17.96 1.17 1.13
C SER A 419 -18.39 0.34 2.33
#